data_AF-A0A836X3R7-F1
#
_entry.id   AF-A0A836X3R7-F1
#
_cell.length_a   1.000
_cell.length_b   1.000
_cell.length_c   1.000
_cell.angle_alpha   90.00
_cell.angle_beta   90.00
_cell.angle_gamma   90.00
#
_symmetry.space_group_name_H-M   'P 1'
#
loop_
_entity.id
_entity.type
_entity.pdbx_description
1 polymer ?
#
loop_
_entity_poly.entity_id
_entity_poly.type
_entity_poly.pdbx_seq_one_letter_code
_entity_poly.pdbx_strand_id
1 'polypeptide(L)'
;MVIGFLLATLGLMVANSQPTVIGLTIPLLVLAYPIFDTSLVTITRIADGRRISEGGKDHSTHRIRSLVKSDVATTLLVYVVNIVLSISAFYMIQNLTLDNALALLLIVGVGFGYLGIKLNRVPVDIRRTSFMNSPVVPSISPAPETAEVHETPQGLPSRKIKVVSS
;
A
#
# COMPACT_ATOMS: atom_id res chain seq x y z
N MET A 1 -2.56 4.74 -16.46
CA MET A 1 -2.62 3.83 -17.63
C MET A 1 -2.03 4.47 -18.89
N VAL A 2 -2.48 5.66 -19.32
CA VAL A 2 -1.97 6.33 -20.53
C VAL A 2 -0.44 6.48 -20.54
N ILE A 3 0.16 7.01 -19.47
CA ILE A 3 1.63 7.21 -19.39
C ILE A 3 2.39 5.89 -19.51
N GLY A 4 1.96 4.83 -18.81
CA GLY A 4 2.61 3.52 -18.88
C GLY A 4 2.52 2.90 -20.27
N PHE A 5 1.37 3.02 -20.93
CA PHE A 5 1.19 2.58 -22.32
C PHE A 5 2.11 3.34 -23.28
N LEU A 6 2.19 4.68 -23.16
CA LEU A 6 3.09 5.50 -23.97
C LEU A 6 4.56 5.15 -23.76
N LEU A 7 4.99 4.95 -22.51
CA LEU A 7 6.37 4.56 -22.21
C LEU A 7 6.70 3.18 -22.79
N ALA A 8 5.76 2.23 -22.74
CA ALA A 8 5.96 0.90 -23.32
C ALA A 8 6.08 0.93 -24.85
N THR A 9 5.24 1.70 -25.54
CA THR A 9 5.30 1.80 -27.01
C THR A 9 6.54 2.54 -27.48
N LEU A 10 6.94 3.63 -26.82
CA LEU A 10 8.19 4.34 -27.10
C LEU A 10 9.41 3.44 -26.84
N GLY A 11 9.40 2.71 -25.73
CA GLY A 11 10.46 1.76 -25.41
C GLY A 11 10.62 0.68 -26.47
N LEU A 12 9.52 0.11 -26.96
CA LEU A 12 9.55 -0.91 -28.02
C LEU A 12 10.09 -0.35 -29.35
N MET A 13 9.75 0.90 -29.68
CA MET A 13 10.27 1.58 -30.86
C MET A 13 11.81 1.75 -30.80
N VAL A 14 12.33 2.14 -29.63
CA VAL A 14 13.78 2.23 -29.38
C VAL A 14 14.43 0.84 -29.46
N ALA A 15 13.79 -0.18 -28.89
CA ALA A 15 14.33 -1.54 -28.87
C ALA A 15 14.50 -2.17 -30.26
N ASN A 16 13.59 -1.89 -31.19
CA ASN A 16 13.59 -2.50 -32.53
C ASN A 16 14.70 -1.98 -33.45
N SER A 17 15.48 -0.98 -33.02
CA SER A 17 16.52 -0.36 -33.84
C SER A 17 17.89 -1.03 -33.72
N GLN A 18 18.05 -2.04 -32.85
CA GLN A 18 19.34 -2.67 -32.51
C GLN A 18 19.18 -4.19 -32.25
N PRO A 19 20.28 -4.98 -32.20
CA PRO A 19 20.24 -6.36 -31.74
C PRO A 19 19.55 -6.48 -30.37
N THR A 20 18.76 -7.53 -30.16
CA THR A 20 17.71 -7.59 -29.12
C THR A 20 18.16 -7.18 -27.72
N VAL A 21 19.27 -7.73 -27.22
CA VAL A 21 19.77 -7.41 -25.87
C VAL A 21 20.21 -5.94 -25.75
N ILE A 22 20.87 -5.42 -26.79
CA ILE A 22 21.37 -4.05 -26.84
C ILE A 22 20.20 -3.06 -26.95
N GLY A 23 19.25 -3.33 -27.84
CA GLY A 23 18.07 -2.48 -28.04
C GLY A 23 17.17 -2.39 -26.81
N LEU A 24 17.02 -3.49 -26.06
CA LEU A 24 16.18 -3.51 -24.85
C LEU A 24 16.82 -2.80 -23.65
N THR A 25 18.12 -2.52 -23.66
CA THR A 25 18.83 -1.97 -22.51
C THR A 25 18.25 -0.63 -22.07
N ILE A 26 18.06 0.31 -22.99
CA ILE A 26 17.54 1.65 -22.67
C ILE A 26 16.09 1.58 -22.13
N PRO A 27 15.12 0.91 -22.80
CA PRO A 27 13.78 0.72 -22.26
C PRO A 27 13.75 0.04 -20.89
N LEU A 28 14.59 -0.98 -20.69
CA LEU A 28 14.67 -1.68 -19.41
C LEU A 28 15.18 -0.77 -18.29
N LEU A 29 16.17 0.09 -18.54
CA LEU A 29 16.65 1.04 -17.54
C LEU A 29 15.58 2.07 -17.15
N VAL A 30 14.87 2.61 -18.13
CA VAL A 30 13.78 3.58 -17.89
C VAL A 30 12.62 2.95 -17.11
N LEU A 31 12.31 1.68 -17.39
CA LEU A 31 11.23 0.95 -16.72
C LEU A 31 11.70 0.13 -15.51
N ALA A 32 12.97 0.20 -15.12
CA ALA A 32 13.55 -0.71 -14.14
C ALA A 32 12.85 -0.60 -12.78
N TYR A 33 12.56 0.62 -12.31
CA TYR A 33 11.86 0.82 -11.04
C TYR A 33 10.39 0.32 -11.08
N PRO A 34 9.56 0.70 -12.08
CA PRO A 34 8.22 0.11 -12.24
C PRO A 34 8.20 -1.43 -12.33
N ILE A 35 9.15 -2.02 -13.08
CA ILE A 35 9.30 -3.48 -13.20
C ILE A 35 9.66 -4.07 -11.84
N PHE A 36 10.62 -3.49 -11.14
CA PHE A 36 11.02 -3.93 -9.80
C PHE A 36 9.85 -3.89 -8.81
N ASP A 37 9.12 -2.78 -8.75
CA ASP A 37 8.04 -2.59 -7.79
C ASP A 37 6.89 -3.60 -7.98
N THR A 38 6.48 -3.81 -9.24
CA THR A 38 5.45 -4.80 -9.57
C THR A 38 5.94 -6.24 -9.36
N SER A 39 7.21 -6.52 -9.66
CA SER A 39 7.83 -7.83 -9.41
C SER A 39 7.91 -8.12 -7.92
N LEU A 40 8.31 -7.15 -7.09
CA LEU A 40 8.38 -7.29 -5.64
C LEU A 40 6.99 -7.65 -5.08
N VAL A 41 5.96 -6.90 -5.45
CA VAL A 41 4.58 -7.18 -4.99
C VAL A 41 4.13 -8.57 -5.44
N THR A 42 4.39 -8.93 -6.70
CA THR A 42 3.98 -10.21 -7.27
C THR A 42 4.67 -11.39 -6.58
N ILE A 43 6.01 -11.34 -6.45
CA ILE A 43 6.81 -12.39 -5.83
C ILE A 43 6.42 -12.56 -4.35
N THR A 44 6.30 -11.45 -3.61
CA THR A 44 5.97 -11.53 -2.17
C THR A 44 4.56 -12.08 -1.95
N ARG A 45 3.58 -11.70 -2.78
CA ARG A 45 2.23 -12.27 -2.69
C ARG A 45 2.17 -13.74 -3.02
N ILE A 46 2.87 -14.18 -4.06
CA ILE A 46 2.96 -15.59 -4.41
C ILE A 46 3.60 -16.38 -3.26
N ALA A 47 4.68 -15.85 -2.66
CA ALA A 47 5.33 -16.47 -1.50
C ALA A 47 4.42 -16.53 -0.26
N ASP A 48 3.57 -15.52 -0.08
CA ASP A 48 2.57 -15.45 1.01
C ASP A 48 1.28 -16.24 0.71
N GLY A 49 1.13 -16.86 -0.47
CA GLY A 49 -0.08 -17.55 -0.90
C GLY A 49 -1.28 -16.64 -1.17
N ARG A 50 -1.05 -15.33 -1.38
CA ARG A 50 -2.09 -14.31 -1.62
C ARG A 50 -2.38 -14.13 -3.11
N ARG A 51 -3.60 -13.71 -3.45
CA ARG A 51 -3.97 -13.44 -4.84
C ARG A 51 -3.28 -12.17 -5.34
N ILE A 52 -2.70 -12.22 -6.54
CA ILE A 52 -2.03 -11.07 -7.17
C ILE A 52 -3.01 -9.93 -7.43
N SER A 53 -4.30 -10.22 -7.66
CA SER A 53 -5.37 -9.26 -7.95
C SER A 53 -5.95 -8.54 -6.73
N GLU A 54 -5.53 -8.90 -5.50
CA GLU A 54 -5.96 -8.17 -4.31
C GLU A 54 -5.36 -6.76 -4.29
N GLY A 55 -6.20 -5.72 -4.19
CA GLY A 55 -5.71 -4.36 -4.03
C GLY A 55 -4.89 -4.25 -2.74
N GLY A 56 -3.66 -3.74 -2.80
CA GLY A 56 -2.80 -3.70 -1.61
C GLY A 56 -1.85 -2.53 -1.52
N LYS A 57 -1.38 -2.30 -0.29
CA LYS A 57 -0.42 -1.26 0.09
C LYS A 57 0.99 -1.85 0.17
N ASP A 58 1.27 -2.87 -0.63
CA ASP A 58 2.43 -3.76 -0.49
C ASP A 58 3.61 -3.32 -1.38
N HIS A 59 3.43 -2.21 -2.10
CA HIS A 59 4.42 -1.62 -2.99
C HIS A 59 5.70 -1.22 -2.24
N SER A 60 6.81 -1.20 -2.97
CA SER A 60 8.12 -0.82 -2.46
C SER A 60 8.09 0.54 -1.76
N THR A 61 7.37 1.53 -2.30
CA THR A 61 7.20 2.86 -1.68
C THR A 61 6.60 2.77 -0.28
N HIS A 62 5.58 1.94 -0.06
CA HIS A 62 4.98 1.76 1.26
C HIS A 62 5.94 1.08 2.24
N ARG A 63 6.71 0.09 1.76
CA ARG A 63 7.73 -0.60 2.57
C ARG A 63 8.92 0.32 2.88
N ILE A 64 9.32 1.19 1.96
CA ILE A 64 10.35 2.21 2.20
C ILE A 64 9.83 3.24 3.20
N ARG A 65 8.57 3.66 3.06
CA ARG A 65 7.93 4.60 4.00
C ARG A 65 7.91 4.05 5.43
N SER A 66 7.61 2.78 5.65
CA SER A 66 7.60 2.23 7.01
C SER A 66 9.00 2.18 7.64
N LEU A 67 10.06 2.10 6.82
CA LEU A 67 11.45 2.24 7.28
C LEU A 67 11.84 3.68 7.59
N VAL A 68 11.51 4.61 6.69
CA VAL A 68 11.97 6.02 6.74
C VAL A 68 11.04 6.91 7.59
N LYS A 69 9.78 6.52 7.78
CA LYS A 69 8.73 7.23 8.53
C LYS A 69 8.39 8.64 8.02
N SER A 70 8.70 8.95 6.76
CA SER A 70 8.38 10.23 6.13
C SER A 70 7.97 10.05 4.67
N ASP A 71 6.83 10.62 4.29
CA ASP A 71 6.28 10.58 2.92
C ASP A 71 7.16 11.33 1.93
N VAL A 72 7.64 12.52 2.33
CA VAL A 72 8.49 13.37 1.50
C VAL A 72 9.83 12.68 1.24
N ALA A 73 10.47 12.15 2.29
CA ALA A 73 11.75 11.47 2.17
C ALA A 73 11.65 10.19 1.32
N THR A 74 10.54 9.45 1.46
CA THR A 74 10.27 8.26 0.64
C THR A 74 10.15 8.63 -0.84
N THR A 75 9.38 9.67 -1.16
CA THR A 75 9.18 10.14 -2.53
C THR A 75 10.51 10.61 -3.13
N LEU A 76 11.30 11.36 -2.36
CA LEU A 76 12.61 11.83 -2.79
C LEU A 76 13.57 10.68 -3.09
N LEU A 77 13.60 9.64 -2.24
CA LEU A 77 14.45 8.46 -2.46
C LEU A 77 14.08 7.75 -3.77
N VAL A 78 12.78 7.58 -4.02
CA VAL A 78 12.30 6.99 -5.28
C VAL A 78 12.68 7.85 -6.48
N TYR A 79 12.59 9.17 -6.37
CA TYR A 79 13.04 10.09 -7.43
C TYR A 79 14.53 10.00 -7.69
N VAL A 80 15.36 9.93 -6.65
CA VAL A 80 16.81 9.75 -6.80
C VAL A 80 17.12 8.47 -7.55
N VAL A 81 16.47 7.34 -7.21
CA VAL A 81 16.64 6.08 -7.95
C VAL A 81 16.27 6.24 -9.43
N ASN A 82 15.13 6.86 -9.73
CA ASN A 82 14.69 7.07 -11.12
C ASN A 82 15.62 8.02 -11.89
N ILE A 83 16.15 9.06 -11.25
CA ILE A 83 17.13 9.98 -11.85
C ILE A 83 18.42 9.23 -12.19
N VAL A 84 18.95 8.43 -11.26
CA VAL A 84 20.16 7.63 -11.48
C VAL A 84 19.98 6.65 -12.64
N LEU A 85 18.84 5.95 -12.70
CA LEU A 85 18.49 5.08 -13.82
C LEU A 85 18.40 5.84 -15.14
N SER A 86 17.79 7.03 -15.14
CA SER A 86 17.64 7.86 -16.33
C SER A 86 18.98 8.39 -16.84
N ILE A 87 19.87 8.81 -15.94
CA ILE A 87 21.25 9.21 -16.28
C ILE A 87 22.01 8.01 -16.87
N SER A 88 21.84 6.82 -16.29
CA SER A 88 22.46 5.60 -16.79
C SER A 88 21.94 5.23 -18.19
N ALA A 89 20.64 5.40 -18.44
CA ALA A 89 20.04 5.22 -19.75
C ALA A 89 20.58 6.24 -20.77
N PHE A 90 20.72 7.50 -20.37
CA PHE A 90 21.31 8.54 -21.23
C PHE A 90 22.79 8.25 -21.56
N TYR A 91 23.57 7.79 -20.59
CA TYR A 91 24.94 7.34 -20.80
C TYR A 91 25.03 6.22 -21.84
N MET A 92 24.07 5.29 -21.82
CA MET A 92 23.95 4.21 -22.81
C MET A 92 23.64 4.69 -24.22
N ILE A 93 23.04 5.86 -24.42
CA ILE A 93 22.81 6.38 -25.79
C ILE A 93 24.13 6.61 -26.54
N GLN A 94 25.18 7.05 -25.83
CA GLN A 94 26.48 7.36 -26.45
C GLN A 94 27.47 6.20 -26.37
N ASN A 95 27.29 5.27 -25.43
CA ASN A 95 28.27 4.22 -25.11
C ASN A 95 27.68 2.81 -25.28
N LEU A 96 26.77 2.65 -26.25
CA LEU A 96 26.00 1.43 -26.44
C LEU A 96 26.85 0.30 -27.01
N THR A 97 27.47 -0.49 -26.14
CA THR A 97 28.16 -1.74 -26.48
C THR A 97 27.55 -2.90 -25.72
N LEU A 98 27.75 -4.13 -26.21
CA LEU A 98 27.22 -5.32 -25.54
C LEU A 98 27.76 -5.45 -24.11
N ASP A 99 29.07 -5.24 -23.92
CA ASP A 99 29.72 -5.35 -22.62
C ASP A 99 29.18 -4.33 -21.61
N ASN A 100 29.04 -3.07 -22.03
CA ASN A 100 28.47 -2.02 -21.18
C ASN A 100 27.01 -2.30 -20.83
N ALA A 101 26.22 -2.75 -21.81
CA ALA A 101 24.83 -3.12 -21.61
C ALA A 101 24.69 -4.26 -20.59
N LEU A 102 25.43 -5.35 -20.77
CA LEU A 102 25.41 -6.49 -19.86
C LEU A 102 25.90 -6.14 -18.46
N ALA A 103 27.02 -5.40 -18.36
CA ALA A 103 27.55 -4.97 -17.07
C ALA A 103 26.54 -4.10 -16.31
N LEU A 104 25.94 -3.12 -16.98
CA LEU A 104 24.99 -2.22 -16.34
C LEU A 104 23.69 -2.93 -15.95
N LEU A 105 23.16 -3.80 -16.81
CA LEU A 105 21.99 -4.62 -16.50
C LEU A 105 22.25 -5.57 -15.32
N LEU A 106 23.44 -6.16 -15.24
CA LEU A 106 23.85 -6.98 -14.10
C LEU A 106 23.89 -6.16 -12.81
N ILE A 107 24.53 -4.99 -12.83
CA ILE A 107 24.63 -4.10 -11.65
C ILE A 107 23.24 -3.68 -11.16
N VAL A 108 22.38 -3.23 -12.09
CA VAL A 108 21.01 -2.81 -11.77
C VAL A 108 20.19 -4.00 -11.26
N GLY A 109 20.30 -5.17 -11.90
CA GLY A 109 19.63 -6.40 -11.49
C GLY A 109 20.03 -6.87 -10.10
N VAL A 110 21.33 -6.89 -9.79
CA VAL A 110 21.84 -7.24 -8.46
C VAL A 110 21.41 -6.21 -7.42
N GLY A 111 21.50 -4.91 -7.75
CA GLY A 111 21.07 -3.82 -6.86
C GLY A 111 19.59 -3.94 -6.50
N PHE A 112 18.72 -4.16 -7.49
CA PHE A 112 17.30 -4.39 -7.26
C PHE A 112 17.01 -5.71 -6.57
N GLY A 113 17.73 -6.79 -6.88
CA GLY A 113 17.60 -8.07 -6.16
C GLY A 113 17.90 -7.91 -4.67
N TYR A 114 19.00 -7.24 -4.33
CA TYR A 114 19.36 -6.92 -2.95
C TYR A 114 18.31 -6.04 -2.27
N LEU A 115 17.87 -4.97 -2.94
CA LEU A 115 16.82 -4.09 -2.42
C LEU A 115 15.51 -4.84 -2.18
N GLY A 116 15.12 -5.73 -3.11
CA GLY A 116 13.93 -6.57 -3.00
C GLY A 116 13.98 -7.50 -1.81
N ILE A 117 15.11 -8.19 -1.59
CA ILE A 117 15.32 -9.04 -0.41
C ILE A 117 15.22 -8.22 0.88
N LYS A 118 15.81 -7.01 0.90
CA LYS A 118 15.75 -6.13 2.08
C LYS A 118 14.32 -5.64 2.36
N LEU A 119 13.59 -5.23 1.33
CA LEU A 119 12.21 -4.75 1.46
C LEU A 119 11.22 -5.87 1.76
N ASN A 120 11.49 -7.11 1.33
CA ASN A 120 10.65 -8.26 1.65
C ASN A 120 10.53 -8.49 3.17
N ARG A 121 11.61 -8.22 3.92
CA ARG A 121 11.62 -8.36 5.39
C ARG A 121 10.73 -7.36 6.13
N VAL A 122 10.27 -6.31 5.45
CA VAL A 122 9.40 -5.30 6.05
C VAL A 122 7.97 -5.81 6.04
N PRO A 123 7.33 -6.05 7.21
CA PRO A 123 5.98 -6.56 7.26
C PRO A 123 5.00 -5.52 6.70
N VAL A 124 4.04 -5.97 5.90
CA VAL A 124 2.97 -5.11 5.41
C VAL A 124 1.74 -5.32 6.27
N ASP A 125 1.23 -4.25 6.87
CA ASP A 125 0.07 -4.34 7.76
C ASP A 125 -1.24 -4.37 6.95
N ILE A 126 -1.80 -5.57 6.85
CA ILE A 126 -3.01 -5.88 6.06
C ILE A 126 -4.28 -5.63 6.89
N ARG A 127 -4.19 -5.45 8.21
CA ARG A 127 -5.32 -5.60 9.15
C ARG A 127 -6.42 -4.53 9.12
N ARG A 128 -6.29 -3.44 8.34
CA ARG A 128 -7.28 -2.34 8.37
C ARG A 128 -8.52 -2.53 7.49
N THR A 129 -8.55 -3.49 6.55
CA THR A 129 -9.73 -3.71 5.69
C THR A 129 -10.79 -4.60 6.33
N SER A 130 -10.43 -5.44 7.31
CA SER A 130 -11.37 -6.37 7.94
C SER A 130 -12.37 -5.72 8.90
N PHE A 131 -12.02 -4.57 9.52
CA PHE A 131 -12.89 -3.91 10.50
C PHE A 131 -13.98 -3.02 9.89
N MET A 132 -13.89 -2.70 8.59
CA MET A 132 -14.90 -1.89 7.89
C MET A 132 -16.01 -2.73 7.23
N ASN A 133 -15.86 -4.06 7.18
CA ASN A 133 -16.86 -4.98 6.65
C ASN A 133 -17.61 -5.77 7.73
N SER A 134 -17.32 -5.53 9.01
CA SER A 134 -18.18 -6.03 10.08
C SER A 134 -19.51 -5.27 10.02
N PRO A 135 -20.67 -5.95 9.98
CA PRO A 135 -21.94 -5.25 10.17
C PRO A 135 -21.84 -4.47 11.49
N VAL A 136 -22.12 -3.17 11.44
CA VAL A 136 -22.30 -2.36 12.64
C VAL A 136 -23.49 -2.98 13.37
N VAL A 137 -23.24 -3.89 14.31
CA VAL A 137 -24.26 -4.34 15.25
C VAL A 137 -24.54 -3.11 16.12
N PRO A 138 -25.72 -2.49 16.04
CA PRO A 138 -26.05 -1.40 16.94
C PRO A 138 -25.92 -1.93 18.37
N SER A 139 -25.18 -1.23 19.22
CA SER A 139 -25.17 -1.54 20.64
C SER A 139 -26.60 -1.34 21.16
N ILE A 140 -27.37 -2.43 21.26
CA ILE A 140 -28.65 -2.40 21.93
C ILE A 140 -28.30 -2.12 23.40
N SER A 141 -28.47 -0.88 23.83
CA SER A 141 -28.45 -0.55 25.25
C SER A 141 -29.47 -1.47 25.92
N PRO A 142 -29.10 -2.23 26.97
CA PRO A 142 -30.10 -3.01 27.68
C PRO A 142 -31.19 -2.04 28.15
N ALA A 143 -32.44 -2.38 27.84
CA ALA A 143 -33.60 -1.64 28.31
C ALA A 143 -33.55 -1.56 29.84
N PRO A 144 -33.95 -0.43 30.45
CA PRO A 144 -33.91 -0.30 31.90
C PRO A 144 -34.75 -1.41 32.51
N GLU A 145 -34.07 -2.25 33.27
CA GLU A 145 -34.64 -3.29 34.13
C GLU A 145 -35.74 -2.64 34.96
N THR A 146 -36.96 -3.16 34.82
CA THR A 146 -38.16 -2.67 35.47
C THR A 146 -37.90 -2.47 36.94
N ALA A 147 -37.97 -1.21 37.38
CA ALA A 147 -37.94 -0.86 38.79
C ALA A 147 -38.94 -1.74 39.55
N GLU A 148 -38.41 -2.63 40.39
CA GLU A 148 -39.17 -3.37 41.38
C GLU A 148 -39.97 -2.37 42.22
N VAL A 149 -41.29 -2.47 42.12
CA VAL A 149 -42.22 -1.74 42.96
C VAL A 149 -42.16 -2.36 44.36
N HIS A 150 -41.30 -1.80 45.21
CA HIS A 150 -41.26 -2.14 46.63
C HIS A 150 -42.36 -1.35 47.36
N GLU A 151 -43.58 -1.88 47.39
CA GLU A 151 -44.63 -1.35 48.27
C GLU A 151 -44.28 -1.67 49.74
N THR A 152 -44.23 -0.63 50.58
CA THR A 152 -44.20 -0.76 52.04
C THR A 152 -45.33 0.10 52.61
N PRO A 153 -46.22 -0.42 53.49
CA PRO A 153 -47.40 0.30 53.92
C PRO A 153 -47.11 1.17 55.15
N GLN A 154 -47.23 2.49 55.05
CA GLN A 154 -47.21 3.37 56.22
C GLN A 154 -48.16 4.57 56.11
N GLY A 155 -49.03 4.68 57.11
CA GLY A 155 -49.33 5.96 57.77
C GLY A 155 -50.56 6.71 57.28
N LEU A 156 -51.73 6.38 57.83
CA LEU A 156 -52.95 7.19 57.79
C LEU A 156 -52.77 8.47 58.64
N PRO A 157 -52.96 9.69 58.11
CA PRO A 157 -53.09 10.88 58.94
C PRO A 157 -54.56 11.18 59.24
N SER A 158 -54.87 11.26 60.53
CA SER A 158 -56.17 11.67 61.05
C SER A 158 -56.32 13.20 61.08
N ARG A 159 -57.56 13.64 60.78
CA ARG A 159 -58.26 14.81 61.31
C ARG A 159 -58.10 16.14 60.54
N LYS A 160 -59.20 16.63 59.95
CA LYS A 160 -60.12 17.61 60.59
C LYS A 160 -61.36 17.90 59.76
N ILE A 161 -62.45 18.08 60.49
CA ILE A 161 -63.84 18.30 60.10
C ILE A 161 -64.02 19.71 59.51
N LYS A 162 -64.87 19.87 58.49
CA LYS A 162 -65.65 21.09 58.32
C LYS A 162 -67.09 20.77 57.90
N VAL A 163 -67.97 21.02 58.86
CA VAL A 163 -69.43 21.10 58.75
C VAL A 163 -69.79 22.31 57.89
N VAL A 164 -70.67 22.15 56.89
CA VAL A 164 -71.69 23.16 56.52
C VAL A 164 -72.94 22.41 56.05
N SER A 165 -74.03 22.72 56.75
CA SER A 165 -75.40 22.31 56.54
C SER A 165 -76.11 23.15 55.47
N SER A 166 -77.19 22.55 54.96
CA SER A 166 -78.37 23.18 54.33
C SER A 166 -78.33 23.41 52.82
#